data_AF-A0A1V4DIV9-F1
#
_entry.id   AF-A0A1V4DIV9-F1
#
_cell.length_a   1.000
_cell.length_b   1.000
_cell.length_c   1.000
_cell.angle_alpha   90.00
_cell.angle_beta   90.00
_cell.angle_gamma   90.00
#
_symmetry.space_group_name_H-M   'P 1'
#
loop_
_entity.id
_entity.type
_entity.pdbx_description
1 polymer ?
#
loop_
_entity_poly.entity_id
_entity_poly.type
_entity_poly.pdbx_seq_one_letter_code
_entity_poly.pdbx_strand_id
1 'polypeptide(L)'
;MKHYKKLIIAIILVAFIGTPWYFYHKYQGGTYYYTKITREPININDATDDRGITQGSIYTYNLPSVDKDGKEKEIEFEAYKDKPLKQDAYLKIKVNDIKGVLSWEEVNKYDLPTKAKESFS
;
A
#
# COMPACT_ATOMS: atom_id res chain seq x y z
N MET A 1 49.71 -9.69 -9.52
CA MET A 1 48.96 -8.59 -10.18
C MET A 1 47.77 -9.01 -11.08
N LYS A 2 47.52 -10.28 -11.41
CA LYS A 2 46.36 -10.65 -12.27
C LYS A 2 45.11 -11.10 -11.50
N HIS A 3 45.26 -11.60 -10.27
CA HIS A 3 44.16 -12.12 -9.46
C HIS A 3 43.24 -11.01 -8.91
N TYR A 4 43.80 -9.87 -8.50
CA TYR A 4 43.00 -8.75 -8.01
C TYR A 4 42.10 -8.16 -9.12
N LYS A 5 42.54 -8.18 -10.38
CA LYS A 5 41.72 -7.74 -11.52
C LYS A 5 40.50 -8.65 -11.73
N LYS A 6 40.68 -9.97 -11.60
CA LYS A 6 39.57 -10.94 -11.65
C LYS A 6 38.62 -10.77 -10.46
N LEU A 7 39.16 -10.47 -9.27
CA LEU A 7 38.36 -10.18 -8.07
C LEU A 7 37.51 -8.91 -8.23
N ILE A 8 38.11 -7.83 -8.78
CA ILE A 8 37.40 -6.58 -9.07
C ILE A 8 36.28 -6.81 -10.09
N ILE A 9 36.54 -7.56 -11.17
CA ILE A 9 35.52 -7.87 -12.18
C ILE A 9 34.37 -8.70 -11.56
N ALA A 10 34.68 -9.68 -10.70
CA ALA A 10 33.66 -10.46 -10.00
C ALA A 10 32.79 -9.59 -9.07
N ILE A 11 33.39 -8.66 -8.33
CA ILE A 11 32.66 -7.72 -7.47
C ILE A 11 31.77 -6.80 -8.30
N ILE A 12 32.26 -6.30 -9.44
CA ILE A 12 31.46 -5.47 -10.35
C ILE A 12 30.27 -6.26 -10.90
N LEU A 13 30.44 -7.53 -11.28
CA LEU A 13 29.36 -8.38 -11.78
C LEU A 13 28.29 -8.65 -10.71
N VAL A 14 28.71 -8.92 -9.47
CA VAL A 14 27.78 -9.09 -8.34
C VAL A 14 27.04 -7.77 -8.05
N ALA A 15 27.73 -6.63 -8.10
CA ALA A 15 27.09 -5.33 -7.94
C ALA A 15 26.07 -5.04 -9.06
N PHE A 16 26.40 -5.37 -10.31
CA PHE A 16 25.52 -5.17 -11.47
C PHE A 16 24.24 -6.02 -11.44
N ILE A 17 24.25 -7.17 -10.76
CA ILE A 17 23.06 -8.04 -10.62
C ILE A 17 22.33 -7.76 -9.30
N GLY A 18 23.08 -7.61 -8.21
CA GLY A 18 22.53 -7.40 -6.87
C GLY A 18 21.84 -6.04 -6.71
N THR A 19 22.39 -4.98 -7.32
CA THR A 19 21.80 -3.65 -7.18
C THR A 19 20.46 -3.52 -7.91
N PRO A 20 20.29 -3.92 -9.19
CA PRO A 20 18.98 -3.84 -9.84
C PRO A 20 17.96 -4.77 -9.19
N TRP A 21 18.36 -5.97 -8.74
CA TRP A 21 17.48 -6.85 -7.98
C TRP A 21 16.98 -6.15 -6.71
N TYR A 22 17.90 -5.64 -5.88
CA TYR A 22 17.56 -4.98 -4.63
C TYR A 22 16.57 -3.82 -4.86
N PHE A 23 16.86 -2.94 -5.83
CA PHE A 23 15.96 -1.85 -6.18
C PHE A 23 14.62 -2.36 -6.72
N TYR A 24 14.61 -3.36 -7.60
CA TYR A 24 13.38 -3.94 -8.13
C TYR A 24 12.46 -4.44 -7.02
N HIS A 25 12.99 -5.20 -6.06
CA HIS A 25 12.19 -5.73 -4.95
C HIS A 25 11.68 -4.60 -4.05
N LYS A 26 12.51 -3.58 -3.82
CA LYS A 26 12.15 -2.40 -3.01
C LYS A 26 11.02 -1.56 -3.65
N TYR A 27 11.04 -1.39 -4.97
CA TYR A 27 10.05 -0.56 -5.68
C TYR A 27 8.80 -1.31 -6.14
N GLN A 28 8.85 -2.63 -6.33
CA GLN A 28 7.71 -3.43 -6.83
C GLN A 28 6.99 -4.22 -5.73
N GLY A 29 7.62 -4.41 -4.57
CA GLY A 29 6.99 -5.07 -3.44
C GLY A 29 5.83 -4.28 -2.85
N GLY A 30 5.04 -4.92 -1.99
CA GLY A 30 4.06 -4.25 -1.17
C GLY A 30 3.53 -5.20 -0.11
N THR A 31 3.31 -4.68 1.09
CA THR A 31 2.73 -5.41 2.22
C THR A 31 1.23 -5.18 2.21
N TYR A 32 0.47 -6.25 2.38
CA TYR A 32 -0.98 -6.16 2.53
C TYR A 32 -1.35 -5.88 3.99
N TYR A 33 -2.16 -4.85 4.16
CA TYR A 33 -2.83 -4.48 5.40
C TYR A 33 -4.33 -4.62 5.22
N TYR A 34 -5.02 -4.75 6.34
CA TYR A 34 -6.47 -4.88 6.42
C TYR A 34 -7.00 -3.80 7.36
N THR A 35 -8.12 -3.20 7.03
CA THR A 35 -8.75 -2.19 7.87
C THR A 35 -10.26 -2.32 7.85
N LYS A 36 -10.91 -1.72 8.84
CA LYS A 36 -12.36 -1.56 8.92
C LYS A 36 -12.70 -0.08 8.87
N ILE A 37 -13.64 0.32 8.01
CA ILE A 37 -14.12 1.69 7.91
C ILE A 37 -14.88 2.02 9.21
N THR A 38 -14.22 2.76 10.09
CA THR A 38 -14.72 3.12 11.43
C THR A 38 -14.76 4.63 11.65
N ARG A 39 -14.07 5.40 10.81
CA ARG A 39 -13.97 6.86 10.87
C ARG A 39 -14.43 7.46 9.55
N GLU A 40 -14.99 8.66 9.64
CA GLU A 40 -15.30 9.50 8.49
C GLU A 40 -14.02 9.95 7.76
N PRO A 41 -14.11 10.34 6.47
CA PRO A 41 -12.99 10.93 5.75
C PRO A 41 -12.42 12.15 6.48
N ILE A 42 -11.09 12.27 6.53
CA ILE A 42 -10.40 13.45 7.07
C ILE A 42 -10.36 14.61 6.08
N ASN A 43 -10.57 14.32 4.79
CA ASN A 43 -10.61 15.30 3.72
C ASN A 43 -11.53 14.81 2.58
N ILE A 44 -12.21 15.75 1.93
CA ILE A 44 -13.07 15.51 0.77
C ILE A 44 -12.75 16.58 -0.28
N ASN A 45 -12.26 16.15 -1.44
CA ASN A 45 -11.96 17.02 -2.58
C ASN A 45 -12.77 16.61 -3.81
N ASP A 46 -12.98 17.55 -4.73
CA ASP A 46 -13.51 17.23 -6.06
C ASP A 46 -12.42 16.58 -6.92
N ALA A 47 -12.76 15.47 -7.57
CA ALA A 47 -11.92 14.88 -8.60
C ALA A 47 -12.23 15.59 -9.92
N THR A 48 -11.30 16.41 -10.39
CA THR A 48 -11.52 17.29 -11.56
C THR A 48 -10.58 16.93 -12.69
N ASP A 49 -11.07 16.98 -13.94
CA ASP A 49 -10.23 16.79 -15.13
C ASP A 49 -9.38 18.03 -15.46
N ASP A 50 -8.52 17.93 -16.48
CA ASP A 50 -7.66 19.03 -16.95
C ASP A 50 -8.44 20.28 -17.42
N ARG A 51 -9.76 20.17 -17.60
CA ARG A 51 -10.66 21.24 -18.06
C ARG A 51 -11.46 21.87 -16.92
N GLY A 52 -11.28 21.41 -15.69
CA GLY A 52 -12.04 21.93 -14.55
C GLY A 52 -13.41 21.28 -14.33
N ILE A 53 -13.71 20.15 -14.99
CA ILE A 53 -14.98 19.46 -14.85
C ILE A 53 -14.90 18.42 -13.73
N THR A 54 -15.80 18.50 -12.75
CA THR A 54 -15.90 17.53 -11.65
C THR A 54 -16.40 16.17 -12.15
N GLN A 55 -15.58 15.15 -11.98
CA GLN A 55 -15.81 13.76 -12.39
C GLN A 55 -16.17 12.84 -11.21
N GLY A 56 -16.08 13.34 -9.98
CA GLY A 56 -16.39 12.59 -8.75
C GLY A 56 -15.79 13.27 -7.52
N SER A 57 -15.67 12.52 -6.43
CA SER A 57 -15.03 12.98 -5.20
C SER A 57 -13.86 12.08 -4.79
N ILE A 58 -12.87 12.69 -4.17
CA ILE A 58 -11.73 12.03 -3.53
C ILE A 58 -11.96 12.10 -2.03
N TYR A 59 -12.13 10.95 -1.39
CA TYR A 59 -12.27 10.83 0.05
C TYR A 59 -10.94 10.34 0.64
N THR A 60 -10.29 11.15 1.47
CA THR A 60 -9.07 10.74 2.16
C THR A 60 -9.42 10.18 3.53
N TYR A 61 -8.97 8.96 3.81
CA TYR A 61 -9.14 8.27 5.08
C TYR A 61 -7.80 8.10 5.76
N ASN A 62 -7.79 8.14 7.09
CA ASN A 62 -6.67 7.69 7.91
C ASN A 62 -7.19 6.70 8.96
N LEU A 63 -6.92 5.42 8.74
CA LEU A 63 -7.53 4.32 9.50
C LEU A 63 -6.48 3.38 10.10
N PRO A 64 -6.74 2.87 11.33
CA PRO A 64 -5.93 1.84 11.92
C PRO A 64 -6.06 0.57 11.09
N SER A 65 -4.92 0.01 10.72
CA SER A 65 -4.83 -1.11 9.82
C SER A 65 -3.86 -2.14 10.38
N VAL A 66 -4.10 -3.42 10.10
CA VAL A 66 -3.28 -4.53 10.59
C VAL A 66 -2.82 -5.40 9.42
N ASP A 67 -1.57 -5.85 9.44
CA ASP A 67 -1.13 -6.84 8.48
C ASP A 67 -1.63 -8.25 8.82
N LYS A 68 -1.29 -9.23 7.97
CA LYS A 68 -1.65 -10.65 8.17
C LYS A 68 -1.15 -11.23 9.51
N ASP A 69 -0.11 -10.63 10.09
CA ASP A 69 0.54 -11.09 11.31
C ASP A 69 0.04 -10.32 12.55
N GLY A 70 -0.92 -9.40 12.38
CA GLY A 70 -1.55 -8.60 13.43
C GLY A 70 -0.76 -7.32 13.77
N LYS A 71 0.22 -6.93 12.95
CA LYS A 71 1.00 -5.71 13.22
C LYS A 71 0.22 -4.48 12.79
N GLU A 72 0.00 -3.57 13.74
CA GLU A 72 -0.73 -2.33 13.52
C GLU A 72 0.10 -1.27 12.76
N LYS A 73 -0.60 -0.48 11.96
CA LYS A 73 -0.12 0.71 11.24
C LYS A 73 -1.31 1.62 10.93
N GLU A 74 -1.21 2.92 11.22
CA GLU A 74 -2.14 3.91 10.65
C GLU A 74 -1.82 4.10 9.17
N ILE A 75 -2.84 3.99 8.33
CA ILE A 75 -2.70 4.09 6.88
C ILE A 75 -3.63 5.18 6.35
N GLU A 76 -3.01 6.19 5.75
CA GLU A 76 -3.70 7.20 4.97
C GLU A 76 -3.86 6.73 3.52
N PHE A 77 -5.07 6.79 2.99
CA PHE A 77 -5.36 6.44 1.60
C PHE A 77 -6.52 7.26 1.03
N GLU A 78 -6.48 7.45 -0.29
CA GLU A 78 -7.52 8.14 -1.04
C GLU A 78 -8.47 7.15 -1.71
N ALA A 79 -9.77 7.45 -1.67
CA ALA A 79 -10.81 6.72 -2.35
C ALA A 79 -11.53 7.62 -3.37
N TYR A 80 -11.35 7.31 -4.64
CA TYR A 80 -12.03 7.97 -5.76
C TYR A 80 -13.39 7.29 -5.98
N LYS A 81 -14.47 7.93 -5.52
CA LYS A 81 -15.83 7.37 -5.51
C LYS A 81 -16.88 8.49 -5.64
N ASP A 82 -18.10 8.12 -6.03
CA ASP A 82 -19.25 9.04 -6.03
C ASP A 82 -19.80 9.30 -4.62
N LYS A 83 -19.47 8.44 -3.66
CA LYS A 83 -19.92 8.48 -2.26
C LYS A 83 -18.80 7.98 -1.33
N PRO A 84 -18.81 8.37 -0.04
CA PRO A 84 -17.88 7.82 0.94
C PRO A 84 -17.97 6.29 1.01
N LEU A 85 -16.87 5.67 1.43
CA LEU A 85 -16.84 4.23 1.72
C LEU A 85 -17.85 3.91 2.82
N LYS A 86 -18.52 2.77 2.67
CA LYS A 86 -19.56 2.33 3.60
C LYS A 86 -18.95 2.07 4.98
N GLN A 87 -19.58 2.62 6.02
CA GLN A 87 -19.24 2.30 7.41
C GLN A 87 -19.28 0.79 7.65
N ASP A 88 -18.34 0.30 8.45
CA ASP A 88 -18.11 -1.10 8.78
C ASP A 88 -17.67 -2.02 7.62
N ALA A 89 -17.42 -1.47 6.42
CA ALA A 89 -16.78 -2.22 5.35
C ALA A 89 -15.33 -2.58 5.72
N TYR A 90 -14.83 -3.69 5.17
CA TYR A 90 -13.45 -4.10 5.34
C TYR A 90 -12.68 -3.89 4.06
N LEU A 91 -11.47 -3.36 4.16
CA LEU A 91 -10.59 -3.19 3.01
C LEU A 91 -9.33 -4.01 3.16
N LYS A 92 -8.77 -4.42 2.02
CA LYS A 92 -7.41 -4.91 1.87
C LYS A 92 -6.61 -3.86 1.11
N ILE A 93 -5.57 -3.32 1.76
CA ILE A 93 -4.74 -2.23 1.26
C ILE A 93 -3.34 -2.75 0.97
N LYS A 94 -2.82 -2.54 -0.24
CA LYS A 94 -1.44 -2.84 -0.61
C LYS A 94 -0.59 -1.59 -0.42
N VAL A 95 0.40 -1.67 0.46
CA VAL A 95 1.30 -0.53 0.78
C VAL A 95 2.72 -0.88 0.40
N ASN A 96 3.38 0.00 -0.32
CA ASN A 96 4.82 -0.03 -0.53
C ASN A 96 5.47 1.07 0.33
N ASP A 97 6.58 0.74 0.99
CA ASP A 97 7.23 1.67 1.92
C ASP A 97 7.81 2.93 1.26
N ILE A 98 8.01 2.92 -0.07
CA ILE A 98 8.48 4.08 -0.83
C ILE A 98 7.32 4.79 -1.54
N LYS A 99 6.45 4.04 -2.22
CA LYS A 99 5.39 4.58 -3.07
C LYS A 99 4.10 4.91 -2.30
N GLY A 100 4.00 4.51 -1.03
CA GLY A 100 2.77 4.64 -0.25
C GLY A 100 1.73 3.59 -0.64
N VAL A 101 0.45 3.96 -0.57
CA VAL A 101 -0.67 3.08 -0.91
C VAL A 101 -0.69 2.85 -2.43
N LEU A 102 -0.55 1.59 -2.83
CA LEU A 102 -0.57 1.18 -4.23
C LEU A 102 -1.98 0.89 -4.73
N SER A 103 -2.81 0.28 -3.87
CA SER A 103 -4.18 -0.12 -4.20
C SER A 103 -4.94 -0.47 -2.94
N TRP A 104 -6.25 -0.40 -3.00
CA TRP A 104 -7.14 -0.96 -1.98
C TRP A 104 -8.36 -1.60 -2.67
N GLU A 105 -8.93 -2.60 -2.02
CA GLU A 105 -10.14 -3.27 -2.46
C GLU A 105 -11.02 -3.61 -1.27
N GLU A 106 -12.35 -3.55 -1.44
CA GLU A 106 -13.30 -4.02 -0.43
C GLU A 106 -13.29 -5.56 -0.39
N VAL A 107 -13.29 -6.13 0.81
CA VAL A 107 -13.26 -7.57 1.06
C VAL A 107 -14.31 -7.96 2.10
N ASN A 108 -14.75 -9.22 2.10
CA ASN A 108 -15.66 -9.68 3.14
C ASN A 108 -14.91 -9.91 4.45
N LYS A 109 -15.61 -9.78 5.59
CA LYS A 109 -15.05 -10.12 6.91
C LYS A 109 -14.46 -11.54 6.93
N TYR A 110 -15.07 -12.48 6.21
CA TYR A 110 -14.64 -13.88 6.16
C TYR A 110 -13.31 -14.08 5.40
N ASP A 111 -12.93 -13.16 4.52
CA ASP A 111 -11.69 -13.23 3.73
C ASP A 111 -10.48 -12.66 4.48
N LEU A 112 -10.70 -12.04 5.63
CA LEU A 112 -9.64 -11.49 6.47
C LEU A 112 -8.78 -12.61 7.10
N PRO A 113 -7.45 -12.40 7.22
CA PRO A 113 -6.60 -13.27 8.04
C PRO A 113 -7.10 -13.37 9.47
N THR A 114 -6.87 -14.51 10.13
CA THR A 114 -7.35 -14.77 11.49
C THR A 114 -6.98 -13.66 12.47
N LYS A 115 -5.71 -13.24 12.48
CA LYS A 115 -5.24 -12.17 13.37
C LYS A 115 -5.88 -10.81 13.05
N ALA A 116 -6.09 -10.51 11.77
CA ALA A 116 -6.79 -9.28 11.38
C ALA A 116 -8.25 -9.29 11.83
N LYS A 117 -8.93 -10.44 11.76
CA LYS A 117 -10.32 -10.59 12.27
C LYS A 117 -10.39 -10.30 13.77
N GLU A 118 -9.42 -10.79 14.53
CA GLU A 118 -9.34 -10.57 15.99
C GLU A 118 -9.21 -9.08 16.33
N SER A 119 -8.43 -8.31 15.55
CA SER A 119 -8.28 -6.86 15.75
C SER A 119 -9.55 -6.04 15.48
N PHE A 120 -10.54 -6.61 14.77
CA PHE A 120 -11.80 -5.93 14.42
C PHE A 120 -13.05 -6.60 15.02
N SER A 121 -12.85 -7.55 15.94
CA SER A 121 -13.94 -8.29 16.59
C SER A 121 -14.54 -7.54 17.76
#